data_AF-A0A7R9WX26-F1
#
_entry.id   AF-A0A7R9WX26-F1
#
_cell.length_a   1.000
_cell.length_b   1.000
_cell.length_c   1.000
_cell.angle_alpha   90.00
_cell.angle_beta   90.00
_cell.angle_gamma   90.00
#
_symmetry.space_group_name_H-M   'P 1'
#
loop_
_entity.id
_entity.type
_entity.pdbx_description
1 polymer ?
#
loop_
_entity_poly.entity_id
_entity_poly.type
_entity_poly.pdbx_seq_one_letter_code
_entity_poly.pdbx_strand_id
1 'polypeptide(L)'
;SFDELDRFRKLVINAVMATDIVDKDLKQLRNGRWDKAFKVSSGDGSVDRPEQDLVTDATNRKATIVIEHLIQASDVAHTMQHWHVYRKWNERYFKECYAAYKDGRAPSDPIETWYKGEIGFFDFYIIPLAKKLKECGVFGKSSDEYLNYAL
;
A
#
# COMPACT_ATOMS: atom_id res chain seq x y z
N SER A 1 -28.57 -6.13 -4.71
CA SER A 1 -28.70 -7.61 -4.79
C SER A 1 -27.82 -8.26 -3.73
N PHE A 2 -28.14 -9.46 -3.22
CA PHE A 2 -27.33 -10.19 -2.22
C PHE A 2 -25.87 -10.37 -2.69
N ASP A 3 -25.66 -10.51 -4.01
CA ASP A 3 -24.34 -10.60 -4.65
C ASP A 3 -23.51 -9.30 -4.56
N GLU A 4 -24.16 -8.13 -4.55
CA GLU A 4 -23.47 -6.86 -4.39
C GLU A 4 -22.98 -6.66 -2.95
N LEU A 5 -23.74 -7.16 -1.98
CA LEU A 5 -23.36 -7.15 -0.57
C LEU A 5 -22.12 -8.04 -0.33
N ASP A 6 -22.08 -9.22 -0.94
CA ASP A 6 -20.93 -10.13 -0.86
C ASP A 6 -19.70 -9.54 -1.55
N ARG A 7 -19.88 -8.92 -2.74
CA ARG A 7 -18.81 -8.20 -3.44
C ARG A 7 -18.27 -7.03 -2.61
N PHE A 8 -19.16 -6.23 -2.00
CA PHE A 8 -18.77 -5.12 -1.14
C PHE A 8 -18.00 -5.62 0.09
N ARG A 9 -18.49 -6.67 0.76
CA ARG A 9 -17.80 -7.28 1.89
C ARG A 9 -16.40 -7.74 1.52
N LYS A 10 -16.22 -8.41 0.37
CA LYS A 10 -14.90 -8.83 -0.13
C LYS A 10 -13.96 -7.64 -0.35
N LEU A 11 -14.46 -6.55 -0.91
CA LEU A 11 -13.69 -5.32 -1.10
C LEU A 11 -13.24 -4.71 0.23
N VAL A 12 -14.14 -4.62 1.21
CA VAL A 12 -13.83 -4.08 2.55
C VAL A 12 -12.81 -4.96 3.28
N ILE A 13 -12.95 -6.28 3.22
CA ILE A 13 -11.98 -7.20 3.83
C ILE A 13 -10.60 -7.01 3.18
N ASN A 14 -10.53 -7.00 1.85
CA ASN A 14 -9.25 -6.81 1.15
C ASN A 14 -8.62 -5.44 1.47
N ALA A 15 -9.43 -4.39 1.60
CA ALA A 15 -8.98 -3.06 2.00
C ALA A 15 -8.37 -3.03 3.42
N VAL A 16 -9.02 -3.66 4.40
CA VAL A 16 -8.50 -3.74 5.78
C VAL A 16 -7.26 -4.62 5.86
N MET A 17 -7.23 -5.74 5.15
CA MET A 17 -6.03 -6.58 5.07
C MET A 17 -4.87 -5.86 4.37
N ALA A 18 -5.17 -4.95 3.45
CA ALA A 18 -4.16 -4.18 2.73
C ALA A 18 -3.43 -3.17 3.61
N THR A 19 -4.01 -2.73 4.74
CA THR A 19 -3.38 -1.81 5.70
C THR A 19 -2.49 -2.51 6.74
N ASP A 20 -2.44 -3.84 6.77
CA ASP A 20 -1.42 -4.53 7.56
C ASP A 20 -0.08 -4.51 6.80
N ILE A 21 0.78 -3.60 7.22
CA ILE A 21 2.07 -3.30 6.59
C ILE A 21 3.20 -4.18 7.15
N VAL A 22 3.02 -4.73 8.35
CA VAL A 22 4.06 -5.43 9.10
C VAL A 22 4.11 -6.92 8.72
N ASP A 23 3.02 -7.45 8.18
CA ASP A 23 2.95 -8.82 7.69
C ASP A 23 3.72 -9.02 6.37
N LYS A 24 4.81 -9.80 6.47
CA LYS A 24 5.69 -10.12 5.33
C LYS A 24 5.03 -11.00 4.28
N ASP A 25 4.08 -11.85 4.66
CA ASP A 25 3.37 -12.74 3.76
C ASP A 25 2.33 -11.97 2.96
N LEU A 26 1.64 -11.03 3.60
CA LEU A 26 0.73 -10.10 2.92
C LEU A 26 1.48 -9.19 1.93
N LYS A 27 2.71 -8.77 2.26
CA LYS A 27 3.57 -8.01 1.33
C LYS A 27 3.94 -8.84 0.09
N GLN A 28 4.30 -10.12 0.26
CA GLN A 28 4.61 -11.01 -0.87
C GLN A 28 3.37 -11.25 -1.75
N LEU A 29 2.23 -11.51 -1.12
CA LEU A 29 0.97 -11.75 -1.81
C LEU A 29 0.54 -10.53 -2.64
N ARG A 30 0.71 -9.31 -2.11
CA ARG A 30 0.50 -8.05 -2.86
C ARG A 30 1.44 -7.89 -4.04
N ASN A 31 2.73 -8.15 -3.86
CA ASN A 31 3.71 -8.07 -4.95
C ASN A 31 3.36 -9.04 -6.09
N GLY A 32 2.93 -10.26 -5.76
CA GLY A 32 2.45 -11.23 -6.76
C GLY A 32 1.19 -10.76 -7.49
N ARG A 33 0.23 -10.15 -6.78
CA ARG A 33 -0.98 -9.56 -7.40
C ARG A 33 -0.64 -8.41 -8.35
N TRP A 34 0.26 -7.53 -7.93
CA TRP A 34 0.75 -6.41 -8.75
C TRP A 34 1.39 -6.92 -10.04
N ASP A 35 2.32 -7.86 -9.93
CA ASP A 35 3.00 -8.45 -11.07
C ASP A 35 2.00 -9.11 -12.04
N LYS A 36 1.00 -9.83 -11.52
CA LYS A 36 -0.04 -10.43 -12.35
C LYS A 36 -0.90 -9.39 -13.09
N ALA A 37 -1.13 -8.22 -12.51
CA ALA A 37 -1.99 -7.20 -13.12
C ALA A 37 -1.28 -6.25 -14.08
N PHE A 38 0.02 -6.01 -13.85
CA PHE A 38 0.79 -5.04 -14.62
C PHE A 38 1.88 -5.66 -15.51
N LYS A 39 2.41 -6.86 -15.20
CA LYS A 39 3.42 -7.55 -16.04
C LYS A 39 2.85 -8.52 -17.09
N VAL A 40 1.60 -8.96 -16.97
CA VAL A 40 0.96 -9.92 -17.90
C VAL A 40 0.57 -9.28 -19.26
N SER A 41 0.94 -8.02 -19.51
CA SER A 41 0.73 -7.36 -20.81
C SER A 41 1.67 -7.85 -21.92
N SER A 42 2.50 -8.86 -21.67
CA SER A 42 3.50 -9.37 -22.63
C SER A 42 3.49 -10.90 -22.68
N GLY A 43 2.47 -11.46 -23.35
CA GLY A 43 2.50 -12.83 -23.86
C GLY A 43 2.09 -13.91 -22.87
N ASP A 44 0.79 -14.23 -22.86
CA ASP A 44 0.41 -15.64 -22.76
C ASP A 44 -0.85 -15.86 -23.62
N GLY A 45 -0.65 -16.52 -24.74
CA GLY A 45 -1.72 -16.92 -25.64
C GLY A 45 -2.23 -18.29 -25.22
N SER A 46 -3.36 -18.34 -24.52
CA SER A 46 -4.24 -19.51 -24.58
C SER A 46 -5.64 -19.28 -23.95
N VAL A 47 -6.63 -19.85 -24.65
CA VAL A 47 -7.95 -20.38 -24.24
C VAL A 47 -9.20 -19.48 -24.28
N ASP A 48 -9.97 -19.67 -25.37
CA ASP A 48 -11.45 -19.79 -25.47
C ASP A 48 -12.33 -19.07 -24.44
N ARG A 49 -12.19 -17.74 -24.32
CA ARG A 49 -13.26 -16.89 -23.77
C ARG A 49 -13.57 -15.75 -24.72
N PRO A 50 -14.81 -15.23 -24.74
CA PRO A 50 -15.13 -14.03 -25.49
C PRO A 50 -14.13 -12.94 -25.12
N GLU A 51 -13.46 -12.38 -26.13
CA GLU A 51 -12.41 -11.36 -25.98
C GLU A 51 -12.86 -10.18 -25.08
N GLN A 52 -14.16 -9.88 -25.11
CA GLN A 52 -14.81 -8.87 -24.29
C GLN A 52 -14.82 -9.19 -22.78
N ASP A 53 -15.09 -10.45 -22.40
CA ASP A 53 -15.11 -10.87 -20.99
C ASP A 53 -13.71 -10.87 -20.37
N LEU A 54 -12.69 -11.22 -21.17
CA LEU A 54 -11.28 -11.19 -20.75
C LEU A 54 -10.79 -9.76 -20.48
N VAL A 55 -11.20 -8.80 -21.31
CA VAL A 55 -10.87 -7.37 -21.15
C VAL A 55 -11.56 -6.77 -19.92
N THR A 56 -12.84 -7.11 -19.70
CA THR A 56 -13.58 -6.66 -18.52
C THR A 56 -13.00 -7.23 -17.22
N ASP A 57 -12.64 -8.51 -17.19
CA ASP A 57 -11.99 -9.14 -16.04
C ASP A 57 -10.60 -8.55 -15.76
N ALA A 58 -9.80 -8.28 -16.78
CA ALA A 58 -8.49 -7.63 -16.62
C ALA A 58 -8.65 -6.21 -16.04
N THR A 59 -9.66 -5.47 -16.49
CA THR A 59 -9.98 -4.11 -16.00
C THR A 59 -10.44 -4.15 -14.54
N ASN A 60 -11.34 -5.07 -14.18
CA ASN A 60 -11.82 -5.25 -12.81
C ASN A 60 -10.70 -5.63 -11.83
N ARG A 61 -9.76 -6.49 -12.26
CA ARG A 61 -8.57 -6.86 -11.47
C ARG A 61 -7.63 -5.68 -11.26
N LYS A 62 -7.34 -4.91 -12.31
CA LYS A 62 -6.54 -3.68 -12.21
C LYS A 62 -7.18 -2.67 -11.27
N ALA A 63 -8.49 -2.43 -11.38
CA ALA A 63 -9.24 -1.53 -10.50
C ALA A 63 -9.15 -1.95 -9.03
N THR A 64 -9.29 -3.25 -8.74
CA THR A 64 -9.18 -3.77 -7.36
C THR A 64 -7.80 -3.50 -6.78
N ILE A 65 -6.73 -3.77 -7.54
CA ILE A 65 -5.35 -3.56 -7.08
C ILE A 65 -5.04 -2.08 -6.88
N VAL A 66 -5.57 -1.22 -7.75
CA VAL A 66 -5.47 0.23 -7.61
C VAL A 66 -6.13 0.69 -6.31
N ILE A 67 -7.33 0.20 -5.98
CA ILE A 67 -8.03 0.53 -4.73
C ILE A 67 -7.20 0.07 -3.52
N GLU A 68 -6.65 -1.15 -3.55
CA GLU A 68 -5.79 -1.66 -2.47
C GLU A 68 -4.56 -0.75 -2.25
N HIS A 69 -3.89 -0.31 -3.32
CA HIS A 69 -2.73 0.58 -3.23
C HIS A 69 -3.11 1.99 -2.78
N LEU A 70 -4.29 2.48 -3.18
CA LEU A 70 -4.80 3.78 -2.75
C LEU A 70 -5.07 3.81 -1.24
N ILE A 71 -5.64 2.74 -0.69
CA ILE A 71 -5.90 2.61 0.74
C ILE A 71 -4.58 2.52 1.53
N GLN A 72 -3.60 1.76 1.03
CA GLN A 72 -2.25 1.72 1.59
C GLN A 72 -1.58 3.09 1.60
N ALA A 73 -1.62 3.79 0.47
CA ALA A 73 -1.07 5.13 0.36
C ALA A 73 -1.72 6.10 1.35
N SER A 74 -3.04 5.96 1.56
CA SER A 74 -3.80 6.79 2.49
C SER A 74 -3.37 6.59 3.93
N ASP A 75 -3.11 5.34 4.33
CA ASP A 75 -2.68 4.98 5.69
C ASP A 75 -1.32 5.61 6.06
N VAL A 76 -0.39 5.63 5.11
CA VAL A 76 0.97 6.18 5.31
C VAL A 76 1.16 7.56 4.68
N ALA A 77 0.08 8.26 4.31
CA ALA A 77 0.15 9.48 3.50
C ALA A 77 1.04 10.57 4.13
N HIS A 78 1.08 10.64 5.46
CA HIS A 78 1.89 11.61 6.20
C HIS A 78 3.40 11.50 5.93
N THR A 79 3.88 10.35 5.45
CA THR A 79 5.29 10.11 5.07
C THR A 79 5.65 10.60 3.67
N MET A 80 4.64 10.87 2.84
CA MET A 80 4.78 11.38 1.47
C MET A 80 4.25 12.82 1.36
N GLN A 81 4.21 13.54 2.48
CA GLN A 81 3.74 14.93 2.58
C GLN A 81 4.89 15.85 3.00
N HIS A 82 4.65 17.17 2.89
CA HIS A 82 5.64 18.17 3.27
C HIS A 82 6.17 17.95 4.69
N TRP A 83 7.47 18.23 4.89
CA TRP A 83 8.24 17.92 6.10
C TRP A 83 7.55 18.24 7.43
N HIS A 84 6.85 19.38 7.52
CA HIS A 84 6.13 19.76 8.73
C HIS A 84 5.05 18.73 9.11
N VAL A 85 4.30 18.22 8.13
CA VAL A 85 3.22 17.25 8.37
C VAL A 85 3.81 15.92 8.81
N TYR A 86 4.85 15.45 8.10
CA TYR A 86 5.61 14.26 8.50
C TYR A 86 6.07 14.36 9.95
N ARG A 87 6.79 15.43 10.32
CA ARG A 87 7.31 15.62 11.68
C ARG A 87 6.22 15.56 12.74
N LYS A 88 5.08 16.22 12.50
CA LYS A 88 3.97 16.28 13.44
C LYS A 88 3.39 14.88 13.73
N TRP A 89 3.21 14.07 12.69
CA TRP A 89 2.63 12.74 12.84
C TRP A 89 3.66 11.72 13.34
N ASN A 90 4.90 11.81 12.88
CA ASN A 90 6.00 10.97 13.36
C ASN A 90 6.25 11.16 14.86
N GLU A 91 6.23 12.40 15.35
CA GLU A 91 6.37 12.70 16.78
C GLU A 91 5.23 12.09 17.62
N ARG A 92 3.99 12.10 17.11
CA ARG A 92 2.84 11.50 17.80
C ARG A 92 2.97 9.98 17.86
N TYR A 93 3.33 9.36 16.73
CA TYR A 93 3.55 7.93 16.66
C TYR A 93 4.68 7.48 17.60
N PHE A 94 5.80 8.22 17.64
CA PHE A 94 6.88 7.96 18.60
C PHE A 94 6.40 7.98 20.05
N LYS A 95 5.60 8.99 20.44
CA LYS A 95 5.07 9.11 21.79
C LYS A 95 4.15 7.94 22.15
N GLU A 96 3.33 7.48 21.21
CA GLU A 96 2.48 6.30 21.40
C GLU A 96 3.30 5.02 21.61
N CYS A 97 4.34 4.80 20.79
CA CYS A 97 5.26 3.67 20.96
C CYS A 97 5.99 3.74 22.31
N TYR A 98 6.46 4.92 22.70
CA TYR A 98 7.19 5.11 23.95
C TYR A 98 6.29 4.89 25.17
N ALA A 99 5.03 5.34 25.12
CA ALA A 99 4.04 5.03 26.14
C ALA A 99 3.77 3.53 26.22
N ALA A 100 3.61 2.84 25.09
CA ALA A 100 3.43 1.39 25.06
C ALA A 100 4.63 0.64 25.66
N TYR A 101 5.86 1.10 25.42
CA TYR A 101 7.05 0.55 26.06
C TYR A 101 7.03 0.77 27.58
N LYS A 102 6.72 1.98 28.06
CA LYS A 102 6.61 2.25 29.51
C LYS A 102 5.53 1.42 30.20
N ASP A 103 4.44 1.12 29.50
CA ASP A 103 3.36 0.27 29.99
C ASP A 103 3.69 -1.24 29.90
N GLY A 104 4.87 -1.62 29.41
CA GLY A 104 5.28 -3.01 29.21
C GLY A 104 4.55 -3.73 28.07
N ARG A 105 3.85 -3.00 27.20
CA ARG A 105 3.13 -3.53 26.03
C ARG A 105 4.00 -3.64 24.77
N ALA A 106 5.18 -3.01 24.78
CA ALA A 106 6.17 -3.13 23.72
C ALA A 106 7.47 -3.74 24.27
N PRO A 107 8.15 -4.60 23.49
CA PRO A 107 9.31 -5.35 23.96
C PRO A 107 10.60 -4.50 24.05
N SER A 108 10.66 -3.34 23.39
CA SER A 108 11.88 -2.54 23.26
C SER A 108 11.60 -1.05 23.32
N ASP A 109 12.57 -0.27 23.81
CA ASP A 109 12.50 1.18 23.82
C ASP A 109 12.62 1.71 22.38
N PRO A 110 11.63 2.47 21.87
CA PRO A 110 11.73 3.03 20.54
C PRO A 110 12.91 4.01 20.38
N ILE A 111 13.44 4.62 21.44
CA ILE A 111 14.59 5.56 21.38
C ILE A 111 15.80 4.91 20.70
N GLU A 112 16.06 3.64 20.97
CA GLU A 112 17.26 2.94 20.50
C GLU A 112 17.23 2.65 18.99
N THR A 113 16.03 2.41 18.46
CA THR A 113 15.85 1.91 17.10
C THR A 113 15.15 2.89 16.16
N TRP A 114 14.55 3.97 16.65
CA TRP A 114 13.66 4.84 15.86
C TRP A 114 14.30 5.31 14.56
N TYR A 115 15.46 5.95 14.66
CA TYR A 115 16.13 6.53 13.49
C TYR A 115 16.45 5.50 12.40
N LYS A 116 17.00 4.33 12.80
CA LYS A 116 17.32 3.25 11.85
C LYS A 116 16.06 2.58 11.30
N GLY A 117 15.04 2.44 12.14
CA GLY A 117 13.73 1.90 11.77
C GLY A 117 13.04 2.76 10.72
N GLU A 118 13.04 4.07 10.90
CA GLU A 118 12.47 5.03 9.95
C GLU A 118 13.19 4.98 8.60
N ILE A 119 14.54 4.95 8.58
CA ILE A 119 15.28 4.78 7.32
C ILE A 119 14.87 3.49 6.61
N GLY A 120 14.83 2.36 7.33
CA GLY A 120 14.40 1.09 6.76
C GLY A 120 12.94 1.13 6.26
N PHE A 121 12.06 1.85 6.95
CA PHE A 121 10.67 2.02 6.54
C PHE A 121 10.57 2.80 5.22
N PHE A 122 11.35 3.87 5.06
CA PHE A 122 11.39 4.61 3.80
C PHE A 122 11.96 3.77 2.66
N ASP A 123 13.12 3.13 2.86
CA ASP A 123 13.82 2.35 1.83
C ASP A 123 13.00 1.14 1.34
N PHE A 124 12.43 0.38 2.27
CA PHE A 124 11.81 -0.91 1.95
C PHE A 124 10.29 -0.85 1.79
N TYR A 125 9.64 0.26 2.16
CA TYR A 125 8.18 0.38 2.09
C TYR A 125 7.70 1.65 1.37
N ILE A 126 8.03 2.84 1.86
CA ILE A 126 7.48 4.10 1.32
C ILE A 126 7.97 4.36 -0.11
N ILE A 127 9.28 4.29 -0.37
CA ILE A 127 9.83 4.54 -1.70
C ILE A 127 9.29 3.54 -2.75
N PRO A 128 9.28 2.21 -2.50
CA PRO A 128 8.64 1.27 -3.41
C PRO A 128 7.15 1.53 -3.65
N LEU A 129 6.40 1.93 -2.62
CA LEU A 129 4.98 2.27 -2.75
C LEU A 129 4.78 3.52 -3.61
N ALA A 130 5.54 4.60 -3.36
CA ALA A 130 5.48 5.83 -4.13
C ALA A 130 5.80 5.59 -5.62
N LYS A 131 6.80 4.74 -5.92
CA LYS A 131 7.11 4.33 -7.30
C LYS A 131 5.94 3.63 -7.99
N LYS A 132 5.31 2.66 -7.31
CA LYS A 132 4.11 1.97 -7.84
C LYS A 132 2.94 2.92 -8.07
N LEU A 133 2.72 3.89 -7.16
CA LEU A 133 1.67 4.90 -7.31
C LEU A 133 1.92 5.82 -8.52
N LYS A 134 3.18 6.12 -8.82
CA LYS A 134 3.56 6.85 -10.04
C LYS A 134 3.36 5.99 -11.30
N GLU A 135 3.79 4.73 -11.26
CA GLU A 135 3.65 3.79 -12.39
C GLU A 135 2.20 3.47 -12.75
N CYS A 136 1.28 3.44 -11.77
CA CYS A 136 -0.13 3.17 -12.08
C CYS A 136 -0.84 4.32 -12.80
N GLY A 137 -0.29 5.54 -12.77
CA GLY A 137 -0.85 6.72 -13.44
C GLY A 137 -2.19 7.22 -12.88
N VAL A 138 -2.71 6.59 -11.82
CA VAL A 138 -4.05 6.85 -11.25
C VAL A 138 -4.13 8.23 -10.57
N PHE A 139 -3.00 8.76 -10.09
CA PHE A 139 -2.95 10.02 -9.33
C PHE A 139 -2.48 11.23 -10.16
N GLY A 140 -2.25 11.06 -11.47
CA GLY A 140 -1.83 12.14 -12.37
C GLY A 140 -0.61 12.92 -11.83
N LYS A 141 -0.69 14.25 -11.79
CA LYS A 141 0.42 15.11 -11.33
C LYS A 141 0.72 14.97 -9.83
N SER A 142 -0.24 14.50 -9.02
CA SER A 142 -0.05 14.38 -7.56
C SER A 142 0.86 13.21 -7.17
N SER A 143 0.98 12.16 -8.00
CA SER A 143 1.94 11.08 -7.74
C SER A 143 3.40 11.50 -7.87
N ASP A 144 3.71 12.50 -8.69
CA ASP A 144 5.08 13.02 -8.80
C ASP A 144 5.48 13.76 -7.51
N GLU A 145 4.56 14.48 -6.88
CA GLU A 145 4.78 15.13 -5.58
C GLU A 145 5.00 14.13 -4.45
N TYR A 146 4.20 13.05 -4.39
CA TYR A 146 4.38 12.01 -3.37
C TYR A 146 5.75 11.33 -3.45
N LEU A 147 6.24 11.06 -4.67
CA LEU A 147 7.57 10.49 -4.86
C LEU A 147 8.67 11.48 -4.46
N ASN A 148 8.50 12.77 -4.77
CA ASN A 148 9.47 13.80 -4.39
C ASN A 148 9.55 14.02 -2.87
N TYR A 149 8.44 13.88 -2.15
CA TYR A 149 8.45 13.99 -0.68
C TYR A 149 8.93 12.71 0.01
N ALA A 150 8.89 11.56 -0.67
CA ALA A 150 9.40 10.29 -0.18
C ALA A 150 10.92 10.11 -0.35
N LEU A 151 11.55 10.89 -1.24
CA LEU A 151 12.99 10.90 -1.53
C LEU A 151 13.71 11.97 -0.69
#